data_AF-A0A2E5WK07-F1
#
_entry.id   AF-A0A2E5WK07-F1
#
_cell.length_a   1.000
_cell.length_b   1.000
_cell.length_c   1.000
_cell.angle_alpha   90.00
_cell.angle_beta   90.00
_cell.angle_gamma   90.00
#
_symmetry.space_group_name_H-M   'P 1'
#
loop_
_entity.id
_entity.type
_entity.pdbx_description
1 polymer ?
#
loop_
_entity_poly.entity_id
_entity_poly.type
_entity_poly.pdbx_seq_one_letter_code
_entity_poly.pdbx_strand_id
1 'polypeptide(L)'
;MNKIRKKDIESTINKYPFFYFPLILKLQYCSQENFDKVLNSIALRHPKRNFLKKFLHNNNFNQPDFIDHIIKSQPKISKKKSLSEHKDDLSLKSINQKEFLTENIAKIYIRQKKIKDAIKIYEKLMSLNSKKKSYFAKKIEKLKK
;
A
#
# COMPACT_ATOMS: atom_id res chain seq x y z
N MET A 1 6.14 31.46 -5.28
CA MET A 1 5.80 30.17 -4.64
C MET A 1 6.15 30.29 -3.16
N ASN A 2 5.24 29.98 -2.25
CA ASN A 2 5.53 30.09 -0.80
C ASN A 2 6.55 29.01 -0.42
N LYS A 3 7.72 29.43 0.09
CA LYS A 3 8.71 28.48 0.62
C LYS A 3 8.07 27.70 1.78
N ILE A 4 8.16 26.37 1.73
CA ILE A 4 7.70 25.50 2.82
C ILE A 4 8.51 25.85 4.07
N ARG A 5 7.85 26.23 5.17
CA ARG A 5 8.56 26.59 6.40
C ARG A 5 8.95 25.33 7.16
N LYS A 6 10.14 25.31 7.75
CA LYS A 6 10.63 24.21 8.60
C LYS A 6 9.62 23.81 9.69
N LYS A 7 8.96 24.80 10.31
CA LYS A 7 7.92 24.59 11.34
C LYS A 7 6.73 23.78 10.84
N ASP A 8 6.33 23.97 9.58
CA ASP A 8 5.20 23.24 8.98
C ASP A 8 5.56 21.77 8.72
N ILE A 9 6.83 21.50 8.40
CA ILE A 9 7.34 20.13 8.25
C ILE A 9 7.34 19.41 9.60
N GLU A 10 7.83 20.07 10.65
CA GLU A 10 7.85 19.51 12.00
C GLU A 10 6.45 19.21 12.54
N SER A 11 5.49 20.12 12.33
CA SER A 11 4.09 19.87 12.72
C SER A 11 3.48 18.70 11.96
N THR A 12 3.79 18.55 10.66
CA THR A 12 3.30 17.45 9.81
C THR A 12 3.89 16.11 10.24
N ILE A 13 5.18 16.05 10.59
CA ILE A 13 5.83 14.83 11.09
C ILE A 13 5.16 14.36 12.38
N ASN A 14 4.90 15.29 13.31
CA ASN A 14 4.26 14.97 14.58
C ASN A 14 2.81 14.49 14.40
N LYS A 15 2.07 15.11 13.47
CA LYS A 15 0.69 14.74 13.17
C LYS A 15 0.58 13.39 12.46
N TYR A 16 1.55 13.04 11.61
CA TYR A 16 1.54 11.84 10.78
C TYR A 16 2.87 11.06 10.91
N PRO A 17 3.08 10.32 12.01
CA PRO A 17 4.38 9.69 12.31
C PRO A 17 4.81 8.63 11.29
N PHE A 18 3.85 8.01 10.60
CA PHE A 18 4.12 7.00 9.56
C PHE A 18 4.23 7.61 8.15
N PHE A 19 4.03 8.92 8.00
CA PHE A 19 4.17 9.57 6.71
C PHE A 19 5.66 9.86 6.44
N TYR A 20 6.24 9.11 5.49
CA TYR A 20 7.68 9.12 5.25
C TYR A 20 8.20 10.38 4.54
N PHE A 21 7.37 10.99 3.70
CA PHE A 21 7.79 12.08 2.83
C PHE A 21 8.23 13.36 3.58
N PRO A 22 7.52 13.83 4.62
CA PRO A 22 7.97 14.96 5.44
C PRO A 22 9.32 14.72 6.14
N LEU A 23 9.61 13.46 6.50
CA LEU A 23 10.91 13.10 7.09
C LEU A 23 12.05 13.32 6.08
N ILE A 24 11.83 12.94 4.81
CA ILE A 24 12.79 13.22 3.72
C ILE A 24 12.93 14.73 3.52
N LEU A 25 11.82 15.49 3.49
CA LEU A 25 11.87 16.95 3.33
C LEU A 25 12.63 17.64 4.46
N LYS A 26 12.57 17.11 5.69
CA LYS A 26 13.34 17.63 6.82
C LYS A 26 14.85 17.63 6.55
N LEU A 27 15.36 16.70 5.75
CA LEU A 27 16.80 16.60 5.44
C LEU A 27 17.33 17.86 4.73
N GLN A 28 16.51 18.52 3.92
CA GLN A 28 16.88 19.75 3.21
C GLN A 28 17.16 20.93 4.17
N TYR A 29 16.63 20.87 5.40
CA TYR A 29 16.77 21.92 6.41
C TYR A 29 17.76 21.52 7.52
N CYS A 30 18.49 20.42 7.36
CA CYS A 30 19.52 19.97 8.29
C CYS A 30 20.88 20.58 7.92
N SER A 31 21.65 21.03 8.91
CA SER A 31 23.06 21.37 8.73
C SER A 31 23.86 20.14 8.27
N GLN A 32 24.94 20.34 7.51
CA GLN A 32 25.80 19.28 6.96
C GLN A 32 26.23 18.24 8.01
N GLU A 33 26.63 18.69 9.20
CA GLU A 33 27.07 17.80 10.30
C GLU A 33 25.96 16.87 10.83
N ASN A 34 24.70 17.28 10.70
CA ASN A 34 23.54 16.53 11.20
C ASN A 34 22.83 15.73 10.11
N PHE A 35 23.14 15.99 8.83
CA PHE A 35 22.50 15.33 7.71
C PHE A 35 22.67 13.81 7.77
N ASP A 36 23.91 13.32 7.90
CA ASP A 36 24.19 11.88 7.88
C ASP A 36 23.52 11.14 9.05
N LYS A 37 23.50 11.76 10.23
CA LYS A 37 22.84 11.21 11.41
C LYS A 37 21.33 11.05 11.17
N VAL A 38 20.70 12.11 10.66
CA VAL A 38 19.26 12.12 10.38
C VAL A 38 18.94 11.17 9.22
N LEU A 39 19.76 11.16 8.17
CA LEU A 39 19.62 10.27 7.01
C LEU A 39 19.70 8.79 7.41
N ASN A 40 20.68 8.41 8.22
CA ASN A 40 20.80 7.04 8.72
C ASN A 40 19.54 6.64 9.52
N SER A 41 19.01 7.53 10.37
CA SER A 41 17.79 7.29 11.15
C SER A 41 16.54 7.13 10.26
N ILE A 42 16.48 7.87 9.15
CA ILE A 42 15.36 7.85 8.20
C ILE A 42 15.45 6.62 7.30
N ALA A 43 16.66 6.26 6.86
CA ALA A 43 16.89 5.11 6.00
C ALA A 43 16.51 3.80 6.71
N LEU A 44 16.65 3.71 8.04
CA LEU A 44 16.19 2.55 8.83
C LEU A 44 14.70 2.26 8.66
N ARG A 45 13.88 3.29 8.39
CA ARG A 45 12.43 3.14 8.17
C ARG A 45 12.05 2.72 6.74
N HIS A 46 13.03 2.53 5.85
CA HIS A 46 12.80 2.18 4.45
C HIS A 46 13.42 0.82 4.09
N PRO A 47 12.69 -0.10 3.45
CA PRO A 47 13.19 -1.45 3.14
C PRO A 47 14.45 -1.42 2.26
N LYS A 48 14.56 -0.46 1.34
CA LYS A 48 15.75 -0.27 0.48
C LYS A 48 16.69 0.82 1.01
N ARG A 49 17.10 0.72 2.29
CA ARG A 49 17.93 1.73 2.98
C ARG A 49 19.23 2.08 2.25
N ASN A 50 19.94 1.05 1.75
CA ASN A 50 21.24 1.23 1.07
C ASN A 50 21.08 2.02 -0.23
N PHE A 51 20.04 1.70 -0.99
CA PHE A 51 19.70 2.43 -2.22
C PHE A 51 19.32 3.87 -1.91
N LEU A 52 18.43 4.09 -0.93
CA LEU A 52 17.96 5.42 -0.58
C LEU A 52 19.10 6.32 -0.12
N LYS A 53 19.99 5.81 0.75
CA LYS A 53 21.17 6.55 1.21
C LYS A 53 22.06 6.98 0.02
N LYS A 54 22.42 6.04 -0.86
CA LYS A 54 23.21 6.32 -2.07
C LYS A 54 22.52 7.34 -2.98
N PHE A 55 21.22 7.17 -3.21
CA PHE A 55 20.43 8.07 -4.04
C PHE A 55 20.44 9.50 -3.50
N LEU A 56 20.20 9.68 -2.20
CA LEU A 56 20.15 11.01 -1.58
C LEU A 56 21.52 11.71 -1.55
N HIS A 57 22.61 10.97 -1.34
CA HIS A 57 23.96 11.50 -1.50
C HIS A 57 24.24 11.91 -2.95
N ASN A 58 23.99 11.04 -3.92
CA ASN A 58 24.29 11.30 -5.32
C ASN A 58 23.53 12.51 -5.91
N ASN A 59 22.37 12.83 -5.35
CA ASN A 59 21.51 13.91 -5.81
C ASN A 59 21.66 15.20 -4.98
N ASN A 60 22.63 15.29 -4.08
CA ASN A 60 22.90 16.50 -3.26
C ASN A 60 21.64 17.08 -2.59
N PHE A 61 20.84 16.23 -1.94
CA PHE A 61 19.54 16.60 -1.36
C PHE A 61 19.59 17.72 -0.30
N ASN A 62 20.79 18.06 0.20
CA ASN A 62 21.04 19.14 1.16
C ASN A 62 21.05 20.54 0.54
N GLN A 63 20.98 20.63 -0.78
CA GLN A 63 20.94 21.91 -1.45
C GLN A 63 19.55 22.54 -1.29
N PRO A 64 19.46 23.83 -0.92
CA PRO A 64 18.20 24.50 -0.65
C PRO A 64 17.27 24.54 -1.87
N ASP A 65 17.81 24.41 -3.09
CA ASP A 65 17.06 24.55 -4.34
C ASP A 65 16.68 23.20 -4.99
N PHE A 66 17.03 22.07 -4.37
CA PHE A 66 16.81 20.74 -4.95
C PHE A 66 15.34 20.46 -5.32
N ILE A 67 14.41 20.85 -4.46
CA ILE A 67 12.97 20.68 -4.71
C ILE A 67 12.50 21.54 -5.87
N ASP A 68 13.00 22.77 -5.98
CA ASP A 68 12.69 23.65 -7.11
C ASP A 68 13.21 23.06 -8.43
N HIS A 69 14.41 22.47 -8.40
CA HIS A 69 14.95 21.73 -9.54
C HIS A 69 14.09 20.52 -9.92
N ILE A 70 13.62 19.72 -8.95
CA ILE A 70 12.71 18.59 -9.23
C ILE A 70 11.41 19.07 -9.85
N ILE A 71 10.76 20.08 -9.25
CA ILE A 71 9.47 20.59 -9.72
C ILE A 71 9.62 21.12 -11.14
N LYS A 72 10.70 21.86 -11.42
CA LYS A 72 11.02 22.36 -12.77
C LYS A 72 11.29 21.23 -13.75
N SER A 73 11.96 20.16 -13.33
CA SER A 73 12.30 19.02 -14.19
C SER A 73 11.09 18.15 -14.57
N GLN A 74 9.96 18.28 -13.87
CA GLN A 74 8.72 17.51 -14.07
C GLN A 74 8.99 16.04 -14.44
N PRO A 75 9.66 15.27 -13.56
CA PRO A 75 10.14 13.95 -13.92
C PRO A 75 8.96 13.03 -14.24
N LYS A 76 8.92 12.52 -15.47
CA LYS A 76 7.92 11.55 -15.90
C LYS A 76 8.45 10.15 -15.67
N ILE A 77 7.65 9.32 -15.01
CA ILE A 77 7.92 7.87 -14.95
C ILE A 77 7.62 7.32 -16.34
N SER A 78 8.66 7.02 -17.11
CA SER A 78 8.46 6.36 -18.40
C SER A 78 7.83 5.00 -18.14
N LYS A 79 6.71 4.72 -18.81
CA LYS A 79 6.20 3.35 -18.87
C LYS A 79 7.27 2.55 -19.60
N LYS A 80 7.88 1.55 -18.95
CA LYS A 80 8.68 0.56 -19.68
C LYS A 80 7.78 0.07 -20.81
N LYS A 81 8.17 0.30 -22.07
CA LYS A 81 7.59 -0.44 -23.21
C LYS A 81 7.68 -1.90 -22.81
N SER A 82 6.55 -2.60 -22.91
CA SER A 82 6.43 -4.01 -22.55
C SER A 82 7.54 -4.80 -23.23
N LEU A 83 8.66 -5.00 -22.53
CA LEU A 83 9.52 -6.13 -22.81
C LEU A 83 8.62 -7.33 -22.52
N SER A 84 8.25 -8.00 -23.60
CA SER A 84 7.69 -9.35 -23.62
C SER A 84 8.71 -10.31 -23.01
N GLU A 85 8.96 -10.16 -21.72
CA GLU A 85 9.45 -11.24 -20.89
C GLU A 85 8.19 -11.81 -20.29
N HIS A 86 7.97 -13.11 -20.52
CA HIS A 86 7.02 -13.91 -19.76
C HIS A 86 7.31 -13.73 -18.27
N LYS A 87 6.75 -12.67 -17.68
CA LYS A 87 6.63 -12.55 -16.25
C LYS A 87 5.56 -13.55 -15.91
N ASP A 88 5.99 -14.76 -15.57
CA ASP A 88 5.15 -15.70 -14.86
C ASP A 88 4.48 -14.90 -13.77
N ASP A 89 3.16 -14.81 -13.83
CA ASP A 89 2.41 -14.18 -12.78
C ASP A 89 2.62 -15.06 -11.53
N LEU A 90 3.53 -14.61 -10.67
CA LEU A 90 3.87 -15.30 -9.42
C LEU A 90 2.62 -15.46 -8.54
N SER A 91 1.56 -14.68 -8.77
CA SER A 91 0.27 -14.85 -8.13
C SER A 91 -0.43 -16.14 -8.54
N LEU A 92 -0.22 -16.67 -9.76
CA LEU A 92 -0.78 -17.95 -10.20
C LEU A 92 -0.39 -19.11 -9.28
N LYS A 93 0.84 -19.11 -8.75
CA LYS A 93 1.28 -20.12 -7.77
C LYS A 93 0.56 -19.99 -6.42
N SER A 94 0.11 -18.78 -6.08
CA SER A 94 -0.66 -18.50 -4.86
C SER A 94 -2.17 -18.67 -5.03
N ILE A 95 -2.68 -18.78 -6.26
CA ILE A 95 -4.11 -18.99 -6.58
C ILE A 95 -4.57 -20.43 -6.28
N ASN A 96 -3.68 -21.30 -5.78
CA ASN A 96 -4.07 -22.46 -4.96
C ASN A 96 -4.68 -22.02 -3.59
N GLN A 97 -5.45 -20.94 -3.59
CA GLN A 97 -6.32 -20.53 -2.53
C GLN A 97 -7.35 -21.65 -2.37
N LYS A 98 -7.18 -22.46 -1.31
CA LYS A 98 -8.34 -23.07 -0.65
C LYS A 98 -9.36 -21.94 -0.52
N GLU A 99 -10.43 -21.98 -1.31
CA GLU A 99 -11.47 -20.96 -1.22
C GLU A 99 -11.91 -20.89 0.23
N PHE A 100 -11.58 -19.79 0.91
CA PHE A 100 -11.87 -19.63 2.32
C PHE A 100 -13.36 -19.35 2.42
N LEU A 101 -14.18 -20.39 2.45
CA LEU A 101 -15.63 -20.27 2.41
C LEU A 101 -16.12 -20.25 3.85
N THR A 102 -16.52 -19.07 4.31
CA THR A 102 -17.07 -18.87 5.65
C THR A 102 -18.38 -18.11 5.59
N GLU A 103 -19.21 -18.27 6.62
CA GLU A 103 -20.46 -17.53 6.74
C GLU A 103 -20.25 -16.01 6.74
N ASN A 104 -19.14 -15.54 7.33
CA ASN A 104 -18.82 -14.11 7.35
C ASN A 104 -18.60 -13.55 5.94
N ILE A 105 -17.99 -14.33 5.05
CA ILE A 105 -17.81 -13.93 3.66
C ILE A 105 -19.17 -13.87 2.97
N ALA A 106 -20.05 -14.86 3.16
CA ALA A 106 -21.41 -14.77 2.62
C ALA A 106 -22.16 -13.51 3.11
N LYS A 107 -22.05 -13.15 4.41
CA LYS A 107 -22.61 -11.91 4.96
C LYS A 107 -22.05 -10.65 4.32
N ILE A 108 -20.74 -10.59 4.07
CA ILE A 108 -20.10 -9.46 3.38
C ILE A 108 -20.67 -9.32 1.96
N TYR A 109 -20.83 -10.41 1.23
CA TYR A 109 -21.40 -10.39 -0.12
C TYR A 109 -22.86 -9.92 -0.14
N ILE A 110 -23.67 -10.30 0.86
CA ILE A 110 -25.03 -9.77 1.04
C ILE A 110 -24.99 -8.25 1.25
N ARG A 111 -24.11 -7.74 2.12
CA ARG A 111 -23.96 -6.29 2.36
C ARG A 111 -23.54 -5.53 1.09
N GLN A 112 -22.78 -6.17 0.20
CA GLN A 112 -22.39 -5.64 -1.10
C GLN A 112 -23.46 -5.79 -2.19
N LYS A 113 -24.67 -6.27 -1.86
CA LYS A 113 -25.75 -6.58 -2.81
C LYS A 113 -25.40 -7.66 -3.85
N LYS A 114 -24.36 -8.47 -3.60
CA LYS A 114 -23.95 -9.60 -4.44
C LYS A 114 -24.65 -10.89 -4.01
N ILE A 115 -25.96 -10.95 -4.18
CA ILE A 115 -26.80 -12.02 -3.63
C ILE A 115 -26.47 -13.39 -4.27
N LYS A 116 -26.26 -13.45 -5.59
CA LYS A 116 -25.95 -14.68 -6.32
C LYS A 116 -24.68 -15.36 -5.78
N ASP A 117 -23.64 -14.58 -5.51
CA ASP A 117 -22.38 -15.08 -4.99
C ASP A 117 -22.51 -15.51 -3.53
N ALA A 118 -23.29 -14.79 -2.71
CA ALA A 118 -23.58 -15.20 -1.34
C ALA A 118 -24.32 -16.54 -1.27
N ILE A 119 -25.27 -16.78 -2.18
CA ILE A 119 -25.97 -18.07 -2.30
C ILE A 119 -25.00 -19.20 -2.63
N LYS A 120 -24.11 -19.01 -3.62
CA LYS A 120 -23.08 -20.02 -3.96
C LYS A 120 -22.21 -20.40 -2.77
N ILE A 121 -21.81 -19.42 -1.95
CA ILE A 121 -21.03 -19.68 -0.74
C ILE A 121 -21.84 -20.51 0.27
N TYR A 122 -23.12 -20.19 0.48
CA TYR A 122 -23.99 -20.97 1.36
C TYR A 122 -24.24 -22.40 0.85
N GLU A 123 -24.40 -22.59 -0.46
CA GLU A 123 -24.54 -23.91 -1.08
C GLU A 123 -23.27 -24.76 -0.86
N LYS A 124 -22.09 -24.16 -1.05
CA LYS A 124 -20.82 -24.85 -0.81
C LYS A 124 -20.61 -25.16 0.69
N LEU A 125 -20.97 -24.25 1.59
CA LEU A 125 -20.98 -24.49 3.04
C LEU A 125 -21.94 -25.60 3.46
N MET A 126 -23.10 -25.70 2.80
CA MET A 126 -24.08 -26.75 3.00
C MET A 126 -23.56 -28.12 2.56
N SER A 127 -22.80 -28.18 1.46
CA SER A 127 -22.12 -29.39 0.99
C SER A 127 -21.00 -29.84 1.94
N LEU A 128 -20.23 -28.89 2.48
CA LEU A 128 -19.10 -29.17 3.38
C LEU A 128 -19.55 -29.54 4.81
N ASN A 129 -20.68 -28.99 5.29
CA ASN A 129 -21.14 -29.17 6.67
C ASN A 129 -22.49 -29.90 6.75
N SER A 130 -22.46 -31.23 6.76
CA SER A 130 -23.66 -32.08 6.80
C SER A 130 -24.61 -31.81 7.97
N LYS A 131 -24.06 -31.51 9.16
CA LYS A 131 -24.85 -31.23 10.38
C LYS A 131 -25.65 -29.92 10.32
N LYS A 132 -25.22 -28.95 9.50
CA LYS A 132 -25.82 -27.60 9.43
C LYS A 132 -26.62 -27.36 8.16
N LYS A 133 -26.96 -28.41 7.39
CA LYS A 133 -27.66 -28.28 6.11
C LYS A 133 -28.97 -27.49 6.21
N SER A 134 -29.83 -27.84 7.16
CA SER A 134 -31.11 -27.15 7.39
C SER A 134 -30.93 -25.65 7.70
N TYR A 135 -29.88 -25.29 8.44
CA TYR A 135 -29.57 -23.90 8.75
C TYR A 135 -29.22 -23.08 7.49
N PHE A 136 -28.36 -23.61 6.63
CA PHE A 136 -27.96 -22.93 5.40
C PHE A 136 -29.10 -22.88 4.36
N ALA A 137 -29.93 -23.92 4.25
CA ALA A 137 -31.11 -23.93 3.39
C ALA A 137 -32.06 -22.77 3.73
N LYS A 138 -32.38 -22.58 5.02
CA LYS A 138 -33.21 -21.44 5.48
C LYS A 138 -32.60 -20.08 5.16
N LYS A 139 -31.27 -19.94 5.19
CA LYS A 139 -30.57 -18.70 4.81
C LYS A 139 -30.68 -18.43 3.32
N ILE A 140 -30.56 -19.46 2.48
CA ILE A 140 -30.70 -19.35 1.02
C ILE A 140 -32.14 -18.96 0.66
N GLU A 141 -33.16 -19.59 1.26
CA GLU A 141 -34.56 -19.24 1.01
C GLU A 141 -34.87 -17.78 1.35
N LYS A 142 -34.35 -17.27 2.46
CA LYS A 142 -34.50 -15.86 2.84
C LYS A 142 -33.87 -14.88 1.85
N LEU A 143 -32.85 -15.30 1.12
CA LEU A 143 -32.13 -14.46 0.14
C LEU A 143 -32.71 -14.55 -1.27
N LYS A 144 -33.52 -15.58 -1.54
CA LYS A 144 -34.24 -15.75 -2.81
C LYS A 144 -35.64 -15.10 -2.81
N LYS A 145 -36.13 -14.72 -1.62
CA LYS A 145 -37.31 -13.87 -1.45
C LYS A 145 -36.96 -12.41 -1.70
#